data_AF-M4S1T2-F1
#
_entry.id   AF-M4S1T2-F1
#
_cell.length_a   1.000
_cell.length_b   1.000
_cell.length_c   1.000
_cell.angle_alpha   90.00
_cell.angle_beta   90.00
_cell.angle_gamma   90.00
#
_symmetry.space_group_name_H-M   'P 1'
#
loop_
_entity.id
_entity.type
_entity.pdbx_description
1 polymer ?
#
loop_
_entity_poly.entity_id
_entity_poly.type
_entity_poly.pdbx_seq_one_letter_code
_entity_poly.pdbx_strand_id
1 'polypeptide(L)' 'MGDVINLRQARKARARADKQAEAARNRAHFGRTKGQKALEAAERARMETVLEGARRDGVAEGDPPKG' A
#
# COMPACT_ATOMS: atom_id res chain seq x y z
N MET A 1 -8.85 -28.58 -42.23
CA MET A 1 -9.42 -27.56 -41.33
C MET A 1 -8.28 -26.97 -40.52
N GLY A 2 -7.94 -25.71 -40.75
CA GLY A 2 -6.87 -25.03 -40.01
C GLY A 2 -7.48 -24.09 -38.99
N ASP A 3 -7.18 -24.29 -37.71
CA ASP A 3 -7.69 -23.43 -36.65
C ASP A 3 -7.03 -22.05 -36.75
N VAL A 4 -7.83 -21.05 -37.15
CA VAL A 4 -7.39 -19.66 -37.19
C VAL A 4 -7.31 -19.14 -35.77
N ILE A 5 -6.13 -19.19 -35.17
CA ILE A 5 -5.87 -18.64 -33.84
C ILE A 5 -5.69 -17.12 -33.89
N ASN A 6 -6.41 -16.41 -33.02
CA ASN A 6 -6.28 -14.97 -32.90
C ASN A 6 -4.98 -14.60 -32.15
N LEU A 7 -3.95 -14.24 -32.92
CA LEU A 7 -2.64 -13.85 -32.37
C LEU A 7 -2.70 -12.65 -31.43
N ARG A 8 -3.68 -11.74 -31.57
CA ARG A 8 -3.84 -10.61 -30.64
C ARG A 8 -4.26 -11.08 -29.25
N GLN A 9 -5.19 -12.03 -29.17
CA GLN A 9 -5.61 -12.62 -27.90
C GLN A 9 -4.47 -13.42 -27.26
N ALA A 10 -3.75 -14.21 -28.05
CA ALA A 10 -2.58 -14.97 -27.58
C ALA A 10 -1.50 -14.04 -27.00
N ARG A 11 -1.15 -12.96 -27.70
CA ARG A 11 -0.21 -11.93 -27.19
C ARG A 11 -0.70 -11.29 -25.89
N LYS A 12 -2.00 -10.97 -25.80
CA LYS A 12 -2.58 -10.38 -24.59
C LYS A 12 -2.55 -11.35 -23.41
N ALA A 13 -2.78 -12.65 -23.65
CA ALA A 13 -2.67 -13.68 -22.62
C ALA A 13 -1.23 -13.79 -22.09
N ARG A 14 -0.24 -13.86 -22.99
CA ARG A 14 1.19 -13.84 -22.65
C ARG A 14 1.55 -12.63 -21.77
N ALA A 15 1.19 -11.43 -22.22
CA ALA A 15 1.49 -10.20 -21.48
C ALA A 15 0.85 -10.15 -20.08
N ARG A 16 -0.33 -10.75 -19.89
CA ARG A 16 -0.94 -10.88 -18.55
C ARG A 16 -0.18 -11.87 -17.67
N ALA A 17 0.22 -13.02 -18.23
CA ALA A 17 0.99 -14.02 -17.51
C ALA A 17 2.35 -13.46 -17.05
N ASP A 18 3.05 -12.75 -17.93
CA ASP A 18 4.34 -12.11 -17.62
C ASP A 18 4.20 -11.10 -16.47
N LYS A 19 3.17 -10.24 -16.52
CA LYS A 19 2.87 -9.30 -15.42
C LYS A 19 2.57 -9.99 -14.09
N GLN A 20 1.86 -11.12 -14.11
CA GLN A 20 1.58 -11.87 -12.89
C GLN A 20 2.84 -12.52 -12.31
N ALA A 21 3.70 -13.07 -13.17
CA ALA A 21 4.98 -13.64 -12.76
C ALA A 21 5.90 -12.58 -12.15
N GLU A 22 5.99 -11.40 -12.76
CA GLU A 22 6.73 -10.26 -12.22
C GLU A 22 6.17 -9.80 -10.88
N ALA A 23 4.84 -9.71 -10.74
CA ALA A 23 4.20 -9.39 -9.47
C ALA A 23 4.49 -10.44 -8.39
N ALA A 24 4.54 -11.73 -8.74
CA ALA A 24 4.91 -12.80 -7.82
C ALA A 24 6.38 -12.69 -7.37
N ARG A 25 7.30 -12.44 -8.31
CA ARG A 25 8.72 -12.18 -8.00
C ARG A 25 8.86 -10.98 -7.08
N ASN A 26 8.17 -9.88 -7.36
CA ASN A 26 8.21 -8.69 -6.52
C ASN A 26 7.63 -8.94 -5.12
N ARG A 27 6.59 -9.78 -4.98
CA ARG A 27 6.11 -10.23 -3.67
C ARG A 27 7.15 -11.05 -2.91
N ALA A 28 7.82 -11.98 -3.59
CA ALA A 28 8.85 -12.81 -2.98
C ALA A 28 10.11 -12.00 -2.59
N HIS A 29 10.58 -11.11 -3.47
CA HIS A 29 11.79 -10.32 -3.25
C HIS A 29 11.62 -9.17 -2.26
N PHE A 30 10.47 -8.47 -2.30
CA PHE A 30 10.27 -7.26 -1.52
C PHE A 30 9.26 -7.43 -0.38
N GLY A 31 8.63 -8.60 -0.24
CA GLY A 31 7.66 -8.95 0.82
C GLY A 31 6.33 -8.19 0.75
N ARG A 32 6.32 -6.96 0.21
CA ARG A 32 5.16 -6.07 0.10
C ARG A 32 5.06 -5.50 -1.31
N THR A 33 3.86 -5.58 -1.88
CA THR A 33 3.55 -4.94 -3.17
C THR A 33 3.48 -3.42 -3.04
N LYS A 34 3.57 -2.69 -4.16
CA LYS A 34 3.37 -1.23 -4.18
C LYS A 34 2.01 -0.82 -3.60
N GLY A 35 0.95 -1.57 -3.89
CA GLY A 35 -0.38 -1.32 -3.35
C GLY A 35 -0.45 -1.50 -1.83
N GLN A 36 0.19 -2.54 -1.29
CA GLN A 36 0.28 -2.75 0.15
C GLN A 36 1.07 -1.64 0.85
N LYS A 37 2.19 -1.20 0.26
CA LYS A 37 2.96 -0.07 0.78
C LYS A 37 2.15 1.23 0.80
N ALA A 38 1.35 1.48 -0.24
CA ALA A 38 0.49 2.66 -0.33
C ALA A 38 -0.64 2.63 0.72
N LEU A 39 -1.26 1.47 0.92
CA LEU A 39 -2.26 1.28 1.98
C LEU A 39 -1.65 1.48 3.38
N GLU A 40 -0.50 0.87 3.65
CA GLU A 40 0.20 1.00 4.93
C GLU A 40 0.64 2.44 5.20
N ALA A 41 1.10 3.17 4.17
CA ALA A 41 1.42 4.59 4.28
C ALA A 41 0.18 5.44 4.57
N ALA A 42 -0.94 5.16 3.92
CA ALA A 42 -2.20 5.86 4.17
C ALA A 42 -2.75 5.58 5.58
N GLU A 43 -2.65 4.34 6.06
CA GLU A 43 -3.02 3.97 7.42
C GLU A 43 -2.13 4.67 8.45
N ARG A 44 -0.80 4.69 8.22
CA ARG A 44 0.14 5.40 9.09
C ARG A 44 -0.14 6.89 9.16
N ALA A 45 -0.40 7.54 8.02
CA ALA A 45 -0.76 8.96 7.99
C ALA A 45 -2.06 9.23 8.77
N ARG A 46 -3.06 8.36 8.67
CA ARG A 46 -4.30 8.48 9.47
C ARG A 46 -4.02 8.29 10.97
N MET A 47 -3.17 7.34 11.34
CA MET A 47 -2.80 7.13 12.73
C MET A 47 -2.05 8.35 13.27
N GLU A 48 -1.13 8.92 12.50
CA GLU A 48 -0.40 10.15 12.86
C GLU A 48 -1.34 11.33 13.06
N THR A 49 -2.31 11.56 12.17
CA THR A 49 -3.29 12.65 12.34
C THR A 49 -4.21 12.44 13.53
N VAL A 50 -4.62 11.21 13.80
CA VAL A 50 -5.41 10.88 15.00
C VAL A 50 -4.59 11.11 16.27
N LEU A 51 -3.33 10.69 16.29
CA LEU A 51 -2.42 10.90 17.42
C LEU A 51 -2.11 12.38 17.63
N GLU A 52 -1.94 13.15 16.57
CA GLU A 52 -1.77 14.60 16.60
C GLU A 52 -3.01 15.30 17.15
N GLY A 53 -4.21 14.98 16.64
CA GLY A 53 -5.46 15.55 17.15
C GLY A 53 -5.80 15.11 18.59
N ALA A 54 -5.30 13.94 19.01
CA ALA A 54 -5.40 13.47 20.39
C ALA A 54 -4.29 14.02 21.30
N ARG A 55 -3.27 14.69 20.74
CA ARG A 55 -2.20 15.32 21.53
C ARG A 55 -2.80 16.50 22.27
N ARG A 56 -2.95 16.35 23.59
CA ARG A 56 -3.18 17.47 24.48
C ARG A 56 -1.84 18.15 24.70
N ASP A 57 -1.62 19.30 24.06
CA ASP A 57 -0.51 20.22 24.37
C ASP A 57 -0.74 20.89 25.74
N GLY A 58 -0.97 20.07 26.77
CA GLY A 58 -1.58 20.47 28.03
C GLY A 58 -1.04 19.71 29.24
N VAL A 59 0.18 19.16 29.17
CA VAL A 59 1.01 19.13 30.38
C VAL A 59 1.76 20.45 30.39
N ALA A 60 0.99 21.53 30.62
CA ALA A 60 1.55 22.78 31.08
C ALA A 60 2.19 22.48 32.44
N GLU A 61 3.47 22.18 32.40
CA GLU A 61 4.33 22.15 33.58
C GLU A 61 4.33 23.56 34.18
N GLY A 62 3.50 23.78 35.22
CA GLY A 62 3.55 25.01 36.01
C GLY A 62 2.24 25.64 36.46
N ASP A 63 1.21 24.89 36.86
CA ASP A 63 0.11 25.49 37.65
C ASP A 63 0.29 25.13 39.13
N PRO A 64 0.81 26.05 39.98
CA PRO A 64 0.92 25.80 41.41
C PRO A 64 -0.49 25.82 42.06
N PRO A 65 -0.68 25.09 43.17
CA PRO A 65 -1.99 25.00 43.82
C PRO A 65 -2.47 26.38 44.26
N LYS A 66 -3.62 26.81 43.75
CA LYS A 66 -4.35 27.94 44.30
C LYS A 66 -5.19 27.47 45.49
N GLY A 67 -4.81 27.95 46.68
CA GLY A 67 -5.69 28.17 47.84
C GLY A 67 -6.23 26.94 48.53
#